data_AF-A0A7W0PGK3-F1
#
_entry.id   AF-A0A7W0PGK3-F1
#
_cell.length_a   1.000
_cell.length_b   1.000
_cell.length_c   1.000
_cell.angle_alpha   90.00
_cell.angle_beta   90.00
_cell.angle_gamma   90.00
#
_symmetry.space_group_name_H-M   'P 1'
#
loop_
_entity.id
_entity.type
_entity.pdbx_description
1 polymer ?
#
loop_
_entity_poly.entity_id
_entity_poly.type
_entity_poly.pdbx_seq_one_letter_code
_entity_poly.pdbx_strand_id
1 'polypeptide(L)'
;PHDFAANWNAAQLLLGPQLAMGANSPYFFGHQLWSETRVELFTQATDTRPEELKNQGVRPRVFFGERWITSIFDLFEENVRYFPSLLPEITDEDPLGELEAGRAPRLQELRLHNGTIYRWNRPIYDIVDGTPHLRVENRVLPAGPTVVDIMANSAFYYGALRVLSEEDRPVWTKMTFATAHENFIECARFGMEGRIYWPGMGEVTPDELVLRKLLPMAHEGLERWGVAAEVRDRYLGIIEARAKTGRNGALWQTETVRALETRGLSRPKALQQMLRIYCEGMHSNEPVHTWDVPS
;
A
#
# COMPACT_ATOMS: atom_id res chain seq x y z
N PRO A 1 -7.52 19.55 8.07
CA PRO A 1 -6.07 19.81 7.82
C PRO A 1 -5.15 19.39 8.96
N HIS A 2 -5.51 19.74 10.21
CA HIS A 2 -4.70 19.44 11.40
C HIS A 2 -4.42 17.94 11.61
N ASP A 3 -5.37 17.07 11.26
CA ASP A 3 -5.22 15.61 11.45
C ASP A 3 -4.45 14.91 10.32
N PHE A 4 -3.98 15.66 9.31
CA PHE A 4 -3.35 15.07 8.13
C PHE A 4 -2.11 14.25 8.49
N ALA A 5 -1.24 14.79 9.36
CA ALA A 5 0.00 14.14 9.74
C ALA A 5 -0.23 12.81 10.47
N ALA A 6 -1.21 12.76 11.37
CA ALA A 6 -1.58 11.54 12.08
C ALA A 6 -2.11 10.47 11.12
N ASN A 7 -3.01 10.84 10.20
CA ASN A 7 -3.52 9.93 9.19
C ASN A 7 -2.42 9.45 8.22
N TRP A 8 -1.51 10.32 7.81
CA TRP A 8 -0.37 9.94 6.98
C TRP A 8 0.56 8.97 7.69
N ASN A 9 0.99 9.27 8.92
CA ASN A 9 1.92 8.41 9.66
C ASN A 9 1.29 7.04 9.96
N ALA A 10 0.00 7.00 10.30
CA ALA A 10 -0.75 5.76 10.43
C ALA A 10 -0.80 4.97 9.09
N ALA A 11 -1.05 5.65 7.97
CA ALA A 11 -1.06 5.02 6.65
C ALA A 11 0.32 4.46 6.26
N GLN A 12 1.40 5.14 6.63
CA GLN A 12 2.78 4.69 6.41
C GLN A 12 3.11 3.43 7.21
N LEU A 13 2.69 3.36 8.48
CA LEU A 13 2.84 2.15 9.32
C LEU A 13 2.13 0.93 8.73
N LEU A 14 0.96 1.15 8.11
CA LEU A 14 0.14 0.09 7.55
C LEU A 14 0.69 -0.46 6.22
N LEU A 15 1.58 0.25 5.52
CA LEU A 15 2.06 -0.17 4.19
C LEU A 15 2.59 -1.60 4.17
N GLY A 16 3.45 -1.98 5.13
CA GLY A 16 4.00 -3.34 5.21
C GLY A 16 2.94 -4.41 5.48
N PRO A 17 2.24 -4.38 6.64
CA PRO A 17 1.23 -5.38 6.97
C PRO A 17 0.11 -5.49 5.93
N GLN A 18 -0.35 -4.36 5.38
CA GLN A 18 -1.35 -4.33 4.32
C GLN A 18 -0.84 -5.02 3.05
N LEU A 19 0.40 -4.73 2.64
CA LEU A 19 0.99 -5.35 1.45
C LEU A 19 1.18 -6.86 1.62
N ALA A 20 1.63 -7.33 2.78
CA ALA A 20 1.75 -8.77 3.05
C ALA A 20 0.40 -9.49 2.93
N MET A 21 -0.66 -8.94 3.53
CA MET A 21 -2.01 -9.52 3.43
C MET A 21 -2.56 -9.50 2.00
N GLY A 22 -2.23 -8.47 1.23
CA GLY A 22 -2.75 -8.22 -0.11
C GLY A 22 -1.83 -8.59 -1.28
N ALA A 23 -0.70 -9.26 -1.03
CA ALA A 23 0.26 -9.61 -2.07
C ALA A 23 -0.37 -10.51 -3.15
N ASN A 24 -0.04 -10.23 -4.41
CA ASN A 24 -0.64 -10.82 -5.60
C ASN A 24 0.24 -10.76 -6.88
N SER A 25 1.53 -10.40 -6.80
CA SER A 25 2.41 -10.24 -7.98
C SER A 25 3.76 -10.97 -7.86
N PRO A 26 3.78 -12.32 -7.77
CA PRO A 26 5.00 -13.08 -7.51
C PRO A 26 5.88 -13.40 -8.71
N TYR A 27 5.41 -13.16 -9.95
CA TYR A 27 6.10 -13.55 -11.18
C TYR A 27 6.41 -12.37 -12.10
N PHE A 28 7.61 -12.40 -12.70
CA PHE A 28 8.00 -11.49 -13.78
C PHE A 28 8.83 -12.25 -14.82
N PHE A 29 8.49 -12.12 -16.10
CA PHE A 29 9.10 -12.87 -17.22
C PHE A 29 9.30 -14.37 -16.96
N GLY A 30 8.36 -15.01 -16.26
CA GLY A 30 8.40 -16.45 -15.96
C GLY A 30 9.21 -16.85 -14.73
N HIS A 31 9.89 -15.89 -14.09
CA HIS A 31 10.67 -16.10 -12.87
C HIS A 31 9.82 -15.76 -11.64
N GLN A 32 9.90 -16.62 -10.63
CA GLN A 32 9.37 -16.31 -9.29
C GLN A 32 10.35 -15.35 -8.62
N LEU A 33 9.88 -14.18 -8.21
CA LEU A 33 10.68 -13.16 -7.53
C LEU A 33 10.10 -12.87 -6.14
N TRP A 34 9.83 -11.61 -5.81
CA TRP A 34 9.23 -11.20 -4.53
C TRP A 34 7.74 -11.52 -4.52
N SER A 35 7.13 -11.70 -3.34
CA SER A 35 5.67 -11.82 -3.22
C SER A 35 4.93 -10.63 -3.86
N GLU A 36 5.53 -9.45 -3.79
CA GLU A 36 5.11 -8.23 -4.49
C GLU A 36 6.24 -7.65 -5.34
N THR A 37 6.52 -8.34 -6.44
CA THR A 37 7.57 -7.95 -7.41
C THR A 37 7.34 -6.55 -7.97
N ARG A 38 6.08 -6.10 -8.03
CA ARG A 38 5.72 -4.79 -8.56
C ARG A 38 6.36 -3.62 -7.79
N VAL A 39 6.68 -3.79 -6.51
CA VAL A 39 7.34 -2.75 -5.70
C VAL A 39 8.71 -2.44 -6.26
N GLU A 40 9.56 -3.45 -6.39
CA GLU A 40 10.93 -3.29 -6.89
C GLU A 40 10.95 -3.01 -8.40
N LEU A 41 10.11 -3.73 -9.17
CA LEU A 41 10.01 -3.54 -10.62
C LEU A 41 9.63 -2.10 -10.98
N PHE A 42 8.61 -1.54 -10.34
CA PHE A 42 8.15 -0.18 -10.65
C PHE A 42 9.19 0.87 -10.24
N THR A 43 9.88 0.64 -9.12
CA THR A 43 11.02 1.46 -8.69
C THR A 43 12.09 1.49 -9.77
N GLN A 44 12.55 0.33 -10.25
CA GLN A 44 13.59 0.25 -11.28
C GLN A 44 13.13 0.79 -12.64
N ALA A 45 11.90 0.47 -13.06
CA ALA A 45 11.39 0.82 -14.39
C ALA A 45 11.17 2.34 -14.59
N THR A 46 10.99 3.09 -13.50
CA THR A 46 10.77 4.55 -13.55
C THR A 46 11.97 5.34 -13.03
N ASP A 47 13.07 4.67 -12.72
CA ASP A 47 14.25 5.30 -12.16
C ASP A 47 15.18 5.84 -13.26
N THR A 48 15.08 7.14 -13.50
CA THR A 48 15.90 7.86 -14.48
C THR A 48 17.25 8.33 -13.91
N ARG A 49 17.58 8.01 -12.66
CA ARG A 49 18.86 8.40 -12.04
C ARG A 49 20.00 7.57 -12.65
N PRO A 50 21.15 8.18 -13.00
CA PRO A 50 22.35 7.43 -13.33
C PRO A 50 22.93 6.75 -12.07
N GLU A 51 23.78 5.74 -12.26
CA GLU A 51 24.29 4.88 -11.17
C GLU A 51 25.01 5.69 -10.08
N GLU A 52 25.72 6.75 -10.46
CA GLU A 52 26.40 7.65 -9.53
C GLU A 52 25.43 8.32 -8.56
N LEU A 53 24.28 8.78 -9.05
CA LEU A 53 23.26 9.40 -8.18
C LEU A 53 22.55 8.37 -7.30
N LYS A 54 22.40 7.13 -7.79
CA LYS A 54 21.87 6.03 -6.96
C LYS A 54 22.84 5.72 -5.81
N ASN A 55 24.13 5.61 -6.11
CA ASN A 55 25.20 5.34 -5.14
C ASN A 55 25.37 6.49 -4.12
N GLN A 56 25.04 7.72 -4.49
CA GLN A 56 25.01 8.88 -3.60
C GLN A 56 23.74 8.98 -2.74
N GLY A 57 22.79 8.05 -2.89
CA GLY A 57 21.54 8.07 -2.12
C GLY A 57 20.58 9.19 -2.51
N VAL A 58 20.70 9.75 -3.72
CA VAL A 58 19.64 10.63 -4.28
C VAL A 58 18.33 9.86 -4.25
N ARG A 59 17.18 10.48 -3.97
CA ARG A 59 15.93 9.72 -3.77
C ARG A 59 15.34 9.27 -5.12
N PRO A 60 14.84 8.03 -5.23
CA PRO A 60 14.02 7.63 -6.39
C PRO A 60 12.66 8.34 -6.38
N ARG A 61 12.04 8.48 -7.56
CA ARG A 61 10.67 9.01 -7.67
C ARG A 61 9.63 8.05 -7.10
N VAL A 62 9.86 6.73 -7.18
CA VAL A 62 9.09 5.74 -6.42
C VAL A 62 9.65 5.73 -5.01
N PHE A 63 8.84 6.14 -4.04
CA PHE A 63 9.37 6.59 -2.77
C PHE A 63 8.49 6.15 -1.61
N PHE A 64 9.08 5.47 -0.61
CA PHE A 64 8.38 5.15 0.62
C PHE A 64 8.10 6.43 1.44
N GLY A 65 9.09 7.31 1.52
CA GLY A 65 9.08 8.57 2.27
C GLY A 65 10.44 8.78 2.94
N GLU A 66 10.64 9.93 3.59
CA GLU A 66 11.92 10.28 4.23
C GLU A 66 11.87 10.16 5.76
N ARG A 67 10.75 10.56 6.37
CA ARG A 67 10.58 10.63 7.82
C ARG A 67 9.10 10.64 8.21
N TRP A 68 8.83 10.46 9.49
CA TRP A 68 7.53 10.81 10.06
C TRP A 68 7.28 12.30 9.90
N ILE A 69 6.05 12.67 9.56
CA ILE A 69 5.70 14.08 9.32
C ILE A 69 4.94 14.68 10.49
N THR A 70 4.98 16.00 10.57
CA THR A 70 4.18 16.81 11.50
C THR A 70 3.14 17.65 10.77
N SER A 71 3.33 17.87 9.47
CA SER A 71 2.38 18.57 8.61
C SER A 71 2.47 18.07 7.17
N ILE A 72 1.43 18.33 6.37
CA ILE A 72 1.48 18.10 4.93
C ILE A 72 2.58 18.91 4.24
N PHE A 73 2.95 20.07 4.78
CA PHE A 73 4.02 20.91 4.24
C PHE A 73 5.35 20.16 4.18
N ASP A 74 5.64 19.28 5.15
CA ASP A 74 6.82 18.41 5.13
C ASP A 74 6.96 17.68 3.78
N LEU A 75 5.84 17.17 3.24
CA LEU A 75 5.83 16.37 2.01
C LEU A 75 5.95 17.21 0.74
N PHE A 76 5.34 18.40 0.71
CA PHE A 76 5.45 19.30 -0.45
C PHE A 76 6.81 20.03 -0.48
N GLU A 77 7.38 20.36 0.67
CA GLU A 77 8.77 20.85 0.76
C GLU A 77 9.76 19.76 0.30
N GLU A 78 9.55 18.50 0.71
CA GLU A 78 10.32 17.37 0.19
C GLU A 78 10.20 17.25 -1.33
N ASN A 79 9.01 17.48 -1.90
CA ASN A 79 8.82 17.45 -3.35
C ASN A 79 9.79 18.41 -4.02
N VAL A 80 9.72 19.68 -3.64
CA VAL A 80 10.52 20.77 -4.24
C VAL A 80 12.00 20.58 -3.99
N ARG A 81 12.37 20.09 -2.79
CA ARG A 81 13.77 19.90 -2.40
C ARG A 81 14.45 18.75 -3.12
N TYR A 82 13.75 17.63 -3.34
CA TYR A 82 14.38 16.40 -3.80
C TYR A 82 14.13 16.07 -5.27
N PHE A 83 13.04 16.57 -5.85
CA PHE A 83 12.61 16.15 -7.18
C PHE A 83 12.53 17.33 -8.13
N PRO A 84 13.37 17.38 -9.18
CA PRO A 84 13.22 18.39 -10.22
C PRO A 84 11.88 18.21 -10.94
N SER A 85 11.33 19.28 -11.51
CA SER A 85 10.12 19.20 -12.34
C SER A 85 10.37 18.35 -13.58
N LEU A 86 9.56 17.31 -13.76
CA LEU A 86 9.64 16.44 -14.95
C LEU A 86 8.89 17.02 -16.14
N LEU A 87 7.75 17.67 -15.85
CA LEU A 87 6.90 18.36 -16.82
C LEU A 87 6.85 19.84 -16.40
N PRO A 88 7.67 20.72 -16.98
CA PRO A 88 7.77 22.13 -16.61
C PRO A 88 6.63 22.96 -17.24
N GLU A 89 5.40 22.49 -17.11
CA GLU A 89 4.22 23.26 -17.52
C GLU A 89 3.95 24.35 -16.49
N ILE A 90 3.68 25.56 -16.97
CA ILE A 90 3.36 26.73 -16.16
C ILE A 90 1.99 27.26 -16.57
N THR A 91 1.30 27.88 -15.61
CA THR A 91 0.01 28.51 -15.83
C THR A 91 0.04 29.98 -15.45
N ASP A 92 -0.89 30.76 -16.01
CA ASP A 92 -1.03 32.19 -15.71
C ASP A 92 -1.73 32.45 -14.36
N GLU A 93 -1.99 31.42 -13.55
CA GLU A 93 -2.60 31.59 -12.24
C GLU A 93 -1.64 32.34 -11.31
N ASP A 94 -2.15 33.37 -10.63
CA ASP A 94 -1.49 34.00 -9.48
C ASP A 94 -2.08 33.41 -8.19
N PRO A 95 -1.41 32.45 -7.52
CA PRO A 95 -1.97 31.80 -6.35
C PRO A 95 -2.20 32.73 -5.17
N LEU A 96 -1.38 33.77 -5.04
CA LEU A 96 -1.52 34.77 -3.98
C LEU A 96 -2.72 35.67 -4.27
N GLY A 97 -2.86 36.13 -5.52
CA GLY A 97 -4.04 36.89 -5.95
C GLY A 97 -5.36 36.14 -5.79
N GLU A 98 -5.38 34.83 -6.08
CA GLU A 98 -6.56 33.99 -5.82
C GLU A 98 -6.90 33.93 -4.32
N LEU A 99 -5.90 33.73 -3.47
CA LEU A 99 -6.06 33.67 -2.02
C LEU A 99 -6.54 35.01 -1.44
N GLU A 100 -5.95 36.13 -1.88
CA GLU A 100 -6.34 37.49 -1.50
C GLU A 100 -7.78 37.80 -1.91
N ALA A 101 -8.22 37.26 -3.05
CA ALA A 101 -9.58 37.37 -3.52
C ALA A 101 -10.56 36.36 -2.86
N GLY A 102 -10.11 35.64 -1.82
CA GLY A 102 -10.93 34.70 -1.05
C GLY A 102 -11.25 33.39 -1.77
N ARG A 103 -10.51 33.05 -2.83
CA ARG A 103 -10.65 31.81 -3.59
C ARG A 103 -9.52 30.84 -3.28
N ALA A 104 -9.78 29.55 -3.42
CA ALA A 104 -8.74 28.54 -3.30
C ALA A 104 -7.92 28.49 -4.61
N PRO A 105 -6.60 28.71 -4.57
CA PRO A 105 -5.77 28.60 -5.77
C PRO A 105 -5.73 27.16 -6.26
N ARG A 106 -5.76 26.92 -7.58
CA ARG A 106 -5.76 25.54 -8.12
C ARG A 106 -4.40 24.87 -7.96
N LEU A 107 -3.32 25.64 -7.89
CA LEU A 107 -1.95 25.17 -7.70
C LEU A 107 -1.56 24.10 -8.73
N GLN A 108 -1.78 24.39 -10.01
CA GLN A 108 -1.65 23.40 -11.09
C GLN A 108 -0.23 22.85 -11.21
N GLU A 109 0.78 23.71 -11.07
CA GLU A 109 2.20 23.34 -11.13
C GLU A 109 2.56 22.42 -9.95
N LEU A 110 2.09 22.74 -8.74
CA LEU A 110 2.30 21.91 -7.54
C LEU A 110 1.65 20.53 -7.72
N ARG A 111 0.41 20.50 -8.21
CA ARG A 111 -0.33 19.25 -8.45
C ARG A 111 0.32 18.40 -9.52
N LEU A 112 0.76 19.01 -10.63
CA LEU A 112 1.47 18.33 -11.71
C LEU A 112 2.79 17.76 -11.22
N HIS A 113 3.59 18.56 -10.52
CA HIS A 113 4.85 18.13 -9.93
C HIS A 113 4.67 16.95 -8.96
N ASN A 114 3.73 17.07 -8.03
CA ASN A 114 3.37 15.99 -7.10
C ASN A 114 2.87 14.73 -7.83
N GLY A 115 2.18 14.89 -8.96
CA GLY A 115 1.75 13.78 -9.83
C GLY A 115 2.90 12.97 -10.42
N THR A 116 4.09 13.56 -10.56
CA THR A 116 5.31 12.90 -11.09
C THR A 116 6.19 12.28 -10.01
N ILE A 117 5.73 12.26 -8.76
CA ILE A 117 6.40 11.62 -7.62
C ILE A 117 5.52 10.47 -7.15
N TYR A 118 6.01 9.24 -7.33
CA TYR A 118 5.22 8.03 -7.21
C TYR A 118 5.35 7.40 -5.82
N ARG A 119 4.95 8.16 -4.79
CA ARG A 119 4.88 7.64 -3.42
C ARG A 119 3.80 6.56 -3.27
N TRP A 120 4.03 5.61 -2.36
CA TRP A 120 3.05 4.55 -2.02
C TRP A 120 1.84 5.06 -1.23
N ASN A 121 2.03 6.08 -0.39
CA ASN A 121 0.95 6.98 0.03
C ASN A 121 1.19 8.33 -0.63
N ARG A 122 0.21 8.94 -1.30
CA ARG A 122 0.37 10.22 -2.01
C ARG A 122 -0.39 11.34 -1.28
N PRO A 123 0.24 12.48 -0.96
CA PRO A 123 -0.47 13.62 -0.43
C PRO A 123 -1.19 14.30 -1.59
N ILE A 124 -2.48 14.58 -1.41
CA ILE A 124 -3.31 15.22 -2.42
C ILE A 124 -3.79 16.55 -1.88
N TYR A 125 -3.53 17.60 -2.66
CA TYR A 125 -4.28 18.84 -2.64
C TYR A 125 -5.15 18.89 -3.89
N ASP A 126 -6.44 19.16 -3.72
CA ASP A 126 -7.36 19.35 -4.84
C ASP A 126 -8.55 20.22 -4.41
N ILE A 127 -9.32 20.71 -5.39
CA ILE A 127 -10.51 21.53 -5.20
C ILE A 127 -11.69 20.79 -5.82
N VAL A 128 -12.74 20.57 -5.03
CA VAL A 128 -14.01 19.97 -5.49
C VAL A 128 -15.13 20.93 -5.14
N ASP A 129 -15.94 21.30 -6.13
CA ASP A 129 -17.06 22.25 -5.98
C ASP A 129 -16.65 23.55 -5.26
N GLY A 130 -15.47 24.09 -5.64
CA GLY A 130 -14.89 25.30 -5.05
C GLY A 130 -14.26 25.14 -3.67
N THR A 131 -14.31 23.94 -3.07
CA THR A 131 -13.77 23.66 -1.74
C THR A 131 -12.42 22.95 -1.81
N PRO A 132 -11.33 23.54 -1.28
CA PRO A 132 -10.04 22.86 -1.21
C PRO A 132 -10.07 21.76 -0.16
N HIS A 133 -9.45 20.63 -0.47
CA HIS A 133 -9.34 19.51 0.46
C HIS A 133 -7.97 18.85 0.40
N LEU A 134 -7.63 18.15 1.48
CA LEU A 134 -6.42 17.36 1.61
C LEU A 134 -6.80 15.88 1.76
N ARG A 135 -6.11 15.00 1.05
CA ARG A 135 -6.31 13.54 1.14
C ARG A 135 -4.99 12.80 1.19
N VAL A 136 -4.99 11.65 1.86
CA VAL A 136 -3.95 10.63 1.73
C VAL A 136 -4.50 9.59 0.76
N GLU A 137 -3.83 9.38 -0.36
CA GLU A 137 -4.17 8.34 -1.31
C GLU A 137 -3.24 7.14 -1.11
N ASN A 138 -3.79 6.01 -0.66
CA ASN A 138 -3.06 4.75 -0.48
C ASN A 138 -2.99 3.99 -1.81
N ARG A 139 -1.77 3.68 -2.27
CA ARG A 139 -1.48 3.14 -3.62
C ARG A 139 -0.65 1.85 -3.59
N VAL A 140 -0.48 1.28 -2.40
CA VAL A 140 0.48 0.19 -2.16
C VAL A 140 0.01 -1.15 -2.72
N LEU A 141 -1.29 -1.43 -2.62
CA LEU A 141 -1.82 -2.72 -3.00
C LEU A 141 -1.82 -2.92 -4.53
N PRO A 142 -1.57 -4.15 -5.01
CA PRO A 142 -1.83 -4.52 -6.38
C PRO A 142 -3.35 -4.62 -6.64
N ALA A 143 -3.74 -4.89 -7.88
CA ALA A 143 -5.08 -5.40 -8.14
C ALA A 143 -5.29 -6.69 -7.35
N GLY A 144 -6.41 -6.81 -6.64
CA GLY A 144 -6.72 -8.00 -5.85
C GLY A 144 -7.21 -9.18 -6.71
N PRO A 145 -7.22 -10.41 -6.15
CA PRO A 145 -7.76 -11.59 -6.84
C PRO A 145 -9.23 -11.48 -7.21
N THR A 146 -10.03 -10.86 -6.34
CA THR A 146 -11.47 -10.67 -6.52
C THR A 146 -11.92 -9.31 -6.02
N VAL A 147 -13.16 -8.93 -6.35
CA VAL A 147 -13.78 -7.73 -5.78
C VAL A 147 -13.95 -7.87 -4.27
N VAL A 148 -14.33 -9.07 -3.78
CA VAL A 148 -14.50 -9.29 -2.33
C VAL A 148 -13.17 -9.17 -1.57
N ASP A 149 -12.05 -9.62 -2.14
CA ASP A 149 -10.71 -9.43 -1.56
C ASP A 149 -10.29 -7.95 -1.53
N ILE A 150 -10.61 -7.19 -2.59
CA ILE A 150 -10.34 -5.75 -2.64
C ILE A 150 -11.16 -5.00 -1.58
N MET A 151 -12.43 -5.36 -1.41
CA MET A 151 -13.29 -4.80 -0.37
C MET A 151 -12.80 -5.16 1.03
N ALA A 152 -12.36 -6.42 1.23
CA ALA A 152 -11.77 -6.87 2.48
C ALA A 152 -10.49 -6.09 2.85
N ASN A 153 -9.59 -5.90 1.88
CA ASN A 153 -8.39 -5.08 2.05
C ASN A 153 -8.74 -3.63 2.42
N SER A 154 -9.77 -3.07 1.79
CA SER A 154 -10.22 -1.70 2.05
C SER A 154 -10.80 -1.55 3.46
N ALA A 155 -11.68 -2.48 3.87
CA ALA A 155 -12.26 -2.51 5.21
C ALA A 155 -11.17 -2.62 6.29
N PHE A 156 -10.18 -3.49 6.09
CA PHE A 156 -9.03 -3.62 6.97
C PHE A 156 -8.24 -2.32 7.10
N TYR A 157 -7.85 -1.73 5.97
CA TYR A 157 -7.07 -0.50 5.95
C TYR A 157 -7.79 0.64 6.65
N TYR A 158 -9.04 0.95 6.26
CA TYR A 158 -9.77 2.08 6.84
C TYR A 158 -10.11 1.90 8.31
N GLY A 159 -10.41 0.66 8.72
CA GLY A 159 -10.61 0.33 10.14
C GLY A 159 -9.34 0.54 10.94
N ALA A 160 -8.24 -0.11 10.56
CA ALA A 160 -7.00 -0.02 11.32
C ALA A 160 -6.44 1.41 11.33
N LEU A 161 -6.52 2.11 10.20
CA LEU A 161 -6.10 3.51 10.06
C LEU A 161 -6.83 4.41 11.06
N ARG A 162 -8.15 4.23 11.20
CA ARG A 162 -8.98 5.05 12.09
C ARG A 162 -8.53 4.98 13.54
N VAL A 163 -8.19 3.79 14.02
CA VAL A 163 -7.72 3.63 15.41
C VAL A 163 -6.30 4.17 15.53
N LEU A 164 -5.40 3.80 14.60
CA LEU A 164 -3.99 4.19 14.64
C LEU A 164 -3.77 5.71 14.56
N SER A 165 -4.59 6.43 13.79
CA SER A 165 -4.46 7.88 13.65
C SER A 165 -4.99 8.66 14.87
N GLU A 166 -5.76 8.00 15.74
CA GLU A 166 -6.38 8.60 16.93
C GLU A 166 -5.78 8.10 18.25
N GLU A 167 -4.72 7.29 18.21
CA GLU A 167 -4.07 6.82 19.43
C GLU A 167 -3.42 7.97 20.20
N ASP A 168 -3.73 8.10 21.51
CA ASP A 168 -3.09 9.08 22.41
C ASP A 168 -1.56 8.98 22.44
N ARG A 169 -1.03 7.76 22.25
CA ARG A 169 0.41 7.47 22.20
C ARG A 169 0.75 6.77 20.89
N PRO A 170 0.83 7.53 19.77
CA PRO A 170 0.88 6.94 18.45
C PRO A 170 2.06 5.99 18.25
N VAL A 171 1.84 4.90 17.51
CA VAL A 171 2.87 3.89 17.24
C VAL A 171 4.15 4.48 16.64
N TRP A 172 4.06 5.47 15.75
CA TRP A 172 5.22 6.11 15.11
C TRP A 172 6.10 6.91 16.08
N THR A 173 5.64 7.18 17.31
CA THR A 173 6.48 7.76 18.38
C THR A 173 7.40 6.74 19.04
N LYS A 174 7.13 5.44 18.81
CA LYS A 174 7.86 4.29 19.40
C LYS A 174 8.57 3.44 18.34
N MET A 175 8.44 3.80 17.06
CA MET A 175 9.05 3.10 15.94
C MET A 175 9.78 4.13 15.08
N THR A 176 11.01 3.82 14.66
CA THR A 176 11.71 4.70 13.72
C THR A 176 11.09 4.60 12.32
N PHE A 177 11.19 5.66 11.53
CA PHE A 177 10.71 5.64 10.15
C PHE A 177 11.45 4.58 9.30
N ALA A 178 12.76 4.40 9.55
CA ALA A 178 13.56 3.37 8.91
C ALA A 178 13.01 1.96 9.18
N THR A 179 12.62 1.66 10.42
CA THR A 179 12.01 0.38 10.77
C THR A 179 10.67 0.15 10.06
N ALA A 180 9.83 1.18 9.91
CA ALA A 180 8.60 1.07 9.13
C ALA A 180 8.89 0.81 7.64
N HIS A 181 9.96 1.40 7.11
CA HIS A 181 10.42 1.15 5.74
C HIS A 181 10.96 -0.27 5.56
N GLU A 182 11.76 -0.76 6.51
CA GLU A 182 12.27 -2.14 6.54
C GLU A 182 11.11 -3.14 6.57
N ASN A 183 10.11 -2.92 7.44
CA ASN A 183 8.89 -3.73 7.48
C ASN A 183 8.19 -3.78 6.11
N PHE A 184 8.11 -2.63 5.42
CA PHE A 184 7.51 -2.57 4.09
C PHE A 184 8.27 -3.42 3.07
N ILE A 185 9.60 -3.33 3.05
CA ILE A 185 10.44 -4.12 2.14
C ILE A 185 10.37 -5.61 2.46
N GLU A 186 10.42 -6.00 3.74
CA GLU A 186 10.28 -7.38 4.20
C GLU A 186 8.94 -7.98 3.76
N CYS A 187 7.84 -7.27 3.98
CA CYS A 187 6.51 -7.68 3.52
C CYS A 187 6.40 -7.74 1.99
N ALA A 188 7.01 -6.80 1.26
CA ALA A 188 7.01 -6.85 -0.20
C ALA A 188 7.76 -8.07 -0.72
N ARG A 189 8.90 -8.40 -0.10
CA ARG A 189 9.78 -9.47 -0.54
C ARG A 189 9.25 -10.86 -0.20
N PHE A 190 8.83 -11.04 1.04
CA PHE A 190 8.49 -12.36 1.60
C PHE A 190 6.99 -12.55 1.87
N GLY A 191 6.17 -11.52 1.65
CA GLY A 191 4.72 -11.61 1.86
C GLY A 191 4.40 -11.94 3.32
N MET A 192 3.57 -12.97 3.53
CA MET A 192 3.16 -13.44 4.85
C MET A 192 4.30 -14.06 5.68
N GLU A 193 5.42 -14.44 5.05
CA GLU A 193 6.60 -14.97 5.75
C GLU A 193 7.60 -13.88 6.18
N GLY A 194 7.31 -12.62 5.86
CA GLY A 194 8.16 -11.49 6.24
C GLY A 194 8.31 -11.35 7.76
N ARG A 195 9.44 -10.78 8.20
CA ARG A 195 9.69 -10.48 9.61
C ARG A 195 9.55 -8.99 9.82
N ILE A 196 8.57 -8.59 10.62
CA ILE A 196 8.27 -7.18 10.88
C ILE A 196 8.38 -6.86 12.36
N TYR A 197 8.97 -5.70 12.66
CA TYR A 197 9.01 -5.18 14.02
C TYR A 197 7.75 -4.37 14.32
N TRP A 198 7.14 -4.61 15.49
CA TRP A 198 6.05 -3.79 16.02
C TRP A 198 6.26 -3.45 17.50
N PRO A 199 6.12 -2.18 17.91
CA PRO A 199 6.27 -1.77 19.31
C PRO A 199 5.38 -2.58 20.26
N GLY A 200 6.00 -3.16 21.29
CA GLY A 200 5.32 -3.99 22.28
C GLY A 200 5.11 -5.45 21.87
N MET A 201 5.38 -5.83 20.61
CA MET A 201 5.38 -7.23 20.15
C MET A 201 6.79 -7.71 19.79
N GLY A 202 7.71 -6.80 19.45
CA GLY A 202 9.02 -7.18 18.94
C GLY A 202 8.91 -7.58 17.47
N GLU A 203 9.74 -8.54 17.05
CA GLU A 203 9.71 -9.08 15.69
C GLU A 203 8.71 -10.23 15.58
N VAL A 204 7.76 -10.11 14.65
CA VAL A 204 6.64 -11.02 14.43
C VAL A 204 6.38 -11.20 12.94
N THR A 205 5.54 -12.17 12.57
CA THR A 205 5.05 -12.30 11.20
C THR A 205 3.80 -11.42 10.95
N PRO A 206 3.50 -11.06 9.69
CA PRO A 206 2.30 -10.31 9.34
C PRO A 206 0.99 -10.91 9.85
N ASP A 207 0.81 -12.23 9.78
CA ASP A 207 -0.39 -12.90 10.31
C ASP A 207 -0.53 -12.69 11.82
N GLU A 208 0.57 -12.83 12.56
CA GLU A 208 0.56 -12.66 14.01
C GLU A 208 0.21 -11.21 14.39
N LEU A 209 0.84 -10.23 13.74
CA LEU A 209 0.53 -8.81 13.96
C LEU A 209 -0.92 -8.49 13.62
N VAL A 210 -1.41 -9.01 12.48
CA VAL A 210 -2.78 -8.78 12.03
C VAL A 210 -3.77 -9.38 13.02
N LEU A 211 -3.67 -10.68 13.32
CA LEU A 211 -4.62 -11.37 14.19
C LEU A 211 -4.64 -10.81 15.61
N ARG A 212 -3.47 -10.50 16.18
CA ARG A 212 -3.36 -10.10 17.59
C ARG A 212 -3.58 -8.61 17.83
N LYS A 213 -3.35 -7.76 16.82
CA LYS A 213 -3.32 -6.30 17.00
C LYS A 213 -4.16 -5.55 15.98
N LEU A 214 -3.87 -5.69 14.68
CA LEU A 214 -4.45 -4.81 13.66
C LEU A 214 -5.89 -5.17 13.29
N LEU A 215 -6.27 -6.45 13.32
CA LEU A 215 -7.62 -6.90 13.01
C LEU A 215 -8.63 -6.45 14.09
N PRO A 216 -8.35 -6.59 15.41
CA PRO A 216 -9.17 -5.96 16.45
C PRO A 216 -9.33 -4.46 16.26
N MET A 217 -8.23 -3.75 15.95
CA MET A 217 -8.26 -2.31 15.63
C MET A 217 -9.11 -2.02 14.40
N ALA A 218 -9.10 -2.89 13.39
CA ALA A 218 -9.93 -2.72 12.20
C ALA A 218 -11.42 -2.83 12.52
N HIS A 219 -11.83 -3.80 13.33
CA HIS A 219 -13.22 -3.92 13.79
C HIS A 219 -13.67 -2.67 14.54
N GLU A 220 -12.85 -2.21 15.50
CA GLU A 220 -13.12 -1.00 16.29
C GLU A 220 -13.18 0.26 15.41
N GLY A 221 -12.24 0.43 14.49
CA GLY A 221 -12.24 1.61 13.62
C GLY A 221 -13.45 1.66 12.69
N LEU A 222 -13.85 0.52 12.12
CA LEU A 222 -15.08 0.44 11.32
C LEU A 222 -16.35 0.65 12.17
N GLU A 223 -16.34 0.24 13.44
CA GLU A 223 -17.41 0.57 14.39
C GLU A 223 -17.58 2.07 14.55
N ARG A 224 -16.47 2.78 14.79
CA ARG A 224 -16.45 4.24 14.96
C ARG A 224 -16.92 4.97 13.70
N TRP A 225 -16.70 4.37 12.53
CA TRP A 225 -17.24 4.86 11.25
C TRP A 225 -18.74 4.57 11.05
N GLY A 226 -19.38 3.82 11.95
CA GLY A 226 -20.79 3.44 11.84
C GLY A 226 -21.06 2.34 10.82
N VAL A 227 -20.03 1.55 10.45
CA VAL A 227 -20.19 0.43 9.52
C VAL A 227 -20.95 -0.71 10.22
N ALA A 228 -21.99 -1.22 9.55
CA ALA A 228 -22.84 -2.29 10.07
C ALA A 228 -22.03 -3.56 10.43
N ALA A 229 -22.43 -4.26 11.49
CA ALA A 229 -21.77 -5.45 12.00
C ALA A 229 -21.60 -6.52 10.91
N GLU A 230 -22.65 -6.77 10.13
CA GLU A 230 -22.68 -7.77 9.07
C GLU A 230 -21.64 -7.48 7.97
N VAL A 231 -21.38 -6.19 7.69
CA VAL A 231 -20.38 -5.77 6.71
C VAL A 231 -18.97 -5.95 7.27
N ARG A 232 -18.75 -5.58 8.53
CA ARG A 232 -17.46 -5.76 9.21
C ARG A 232 -17.11 -7.24 9.29
N ASP A 233 -18.03 -8.07 9.78
CA ASP A 233 -17.81 -9.51 9.98
C ASP A 233 -17.54 -10.22 8.65
N ARG A 234 -18.29 -9.86 7.59
CA ARG A 234 -18.06 -10.41 6.25
C ARG A 234 -16.66 -10.10 5.73
N TYR A 235 -16.26 -8.83 5.75
CA TYR A 235 -15.02 -8.41 5.10
C TYR A 235 -13.78 -8.65 5.95
N LEU A 236 -13.86 -8.40 7.26
CA LEU A 236 -12.76 -8.67 8.18
C LEU A 236 -12.60 -10.17 8.46
N GLY A 237 -13.66 -10.97 8.35
CA GLY A 237 -13.56 -12.43 8.36
C GLY A 237 -12.69 -12.98 7.22
N ILE A 238 -12.67 -12.34 6.05
CA ILE A 238 -11.77 -12.71 4.94
C ILE A 238 -10.31 -12.40 5.29
N ILE A 239 -10.05 -11.26 5.95
CA ILE A 239 -8.69 -10.92 6.44
C ILE A 239 -8.24 -11.95 7.47
N GLU A 240 -9.12 -12.29 8.41
CA GLU A 240 -8.85 -13.27 9.46
C GLU A 240 -8.51 -14.64 8.86
N ALA A 241 -9.32 -15.13 7.92
CA ALA A 241 -9.10 -16.39 7.26
C ALA A 241 -7.81 -16.41 6.43
N ARG A 242 -7.48 -15.31 5.72
CA ARG A 242 -6.19 -15.16 5.03
C ARG A 242 -5.01 -15.21 6.00
N ALA A 243 -5.11 -14.54 7.15
CA ALA A 243 -4.04 -14.54 8.14
C ALA A 243 -3.85 -15.93 8.76
N LYS A 244 -4.95 -16.62 9.09
CA LYS A 244 -4.91 -17.99 9.66
C LYS A 244 -4.35 -19.03 8.68
N THR A 245 -4.66 -18.89 7.38
CA THR A 245 -4.20 -19.83 6.35
C THR A 245 -2.85 -19.46 5.74
N GLY A 246 -2.41 -18.21 5.92
CA GLY A 246 -1.27 -17.62 5.20
C GLY A 246 -1.54 -17.37 3.70
N ARG A 247 -2.73 -17.71 3.19
CA ARG A 247 -3.01 -17.72 1.75
C ARG A 247 -3.52 -16.38 1.23
N ASN A 248 -2.60 -15.60 0.66
CA ASN A 248 -2.93 -14.47 -0.22
C ASN A 248 -2.81 -14.88 -1.71
N GLY A 249 -3.03 -13.92 -2.62
CA GLY A 249 -2.97 -14.19 -4.06
C GLY A 249 -1.58 -14.58 -4.55
N ALA A 250 -0.51 -14.01 -3.98
CA ALA A 250 0.85 -14.38 -4.33
C ALA A 250 1.17 -15.82 -3.93
N LEU A 251 0.80 -16.22 -2.71
CA LEU A 251 1.03 -17.59 -2.24
C LEU A 251 0.25 -18.58 -3.12
N TRP A 252 -1.05 -18.35 -3.34
CA TRP A 252 -1.88 -19.23 -4.17
C TRP A 252 -1.31 -19.40 -5.59
N GLN A 253 -0.84 -18.31 -6.22
CA GLN A 253 -0.20 -18.39 -7.54
C GLN A 253 1.06 -19.25 -7.51
N THR A 254 1.92 -19.08 -6.49
CA THR A 254 3.17 -19.84 -6.39
C THR A 254 2.93 -21.31 -6.08
N GLU A 255 1.99 -21.64 -5.20
CA GLU A 255 1.58 -23.02 -4.89
C GLU A 255 1.00 -23.71 -6.14
N THR A 256 0.14 -23.01 -6.88
CA THR A 256 -0.47 -23.51 -8.12
C THR A 256 0.56 -23.82 -9.18
N VAL A 257 1.50 -22.90 -9.43
CA VAL A 257 2.57 -23.14 -10.41
C VAL A 257 3.44 -24.32 -9.98
N ARG A 258 3.86 -24.40 -8.71
CA ARG A 258 4.65 -25.53 -8.20
C ARG A 258 3.92 -26.85 -8.39
N ALA A 259 2.64 -26.94 -8.03
CA ALA A 259 1.87 -28.16 -8.17
C ALA A 259 1.76 -28.62 -9.64
N LEU A 260 1.53 -27.69 -10.56
CA LEU A 260 1.50 -27.97 -11.99
C LEU A 260 2.87 -28.42 -12.53
N GLU A 261 3.97 -27.83 -12.05
CA GLU A 261 5.32 -28.27 -12.41
C GLU A 261 5.62 -29.69 -11.88
N THR A 262 5.21 -30.01 -10.65
CA THR A 262 5.31 -31.36 -10.08
C THR A 262 4.54 -32.40 -10.92
N ARG A 263 3.45 -31.99 -11.57
CA ARG A 263 2.68 -32.82 -12.52
C ARG A 263 3.31 -32.93 -13.92
N GLY A 264 4.49 -32.35 -14.12
CA GLY A 264 5.27 -32.47 -15.35
C GLY A 264 5.05 -31.35 -16.37
N LEU A 265 4.33 -30.28 -16.03
CA LEU A 265 4.26 -29.11 -16.91
C LEU A 265 5.59 -28.33 -16.84
N SER A 266 6.04 -27.80 -17.98
CA SER A 266 7.13 -26.82 -17.98
C SER A 266 6.66 -25.49 -17.38
N ARG A 267 7.57 -24.70 -16.81
CA ARG A 267 7.27 -23.37 -16.24
C ARG A 267 6.34 -22.50 -17.10
N PRO A 268 6.57 -22.31 -18.42
CA PRO A 268 5.67 -21.51 -19.24
C PRO A 268 4.25 -22.09 -19.32
N LYS A 269 4.10 -23.42 -19.41
CA LYS A 269 2.79 -24.09 -19.44
C LYS A 269 2.10 -24.02 -18.08
N ALA A 270 2.84 -24.18 -16.99
CA ALA A 270 2.33 -24.05 -15.62
C ALA A 270 1.79 -22.64 -15.35
N LEU A 271 2.52 -21.59 -15.76
CA LEU A 271 2.07 -20.20 -15.63
C LEU A 271 0.83 -19.89 -16.46
N GLN A 272 0.76 -20.38 -17.70
CA GLN A 272 -0.44 -20.24 -18.54
C GLN A 272 -1.65 -20.92 -17.91
N GLN A 273 -1.46 -22.12 -17.35
CA GLN A 273 -2.53 -22.86 -16.70
C GLN A 273 -2.95 -22.21 -15.37
N MET A 274 -2.00 -21.73 -14.57
CA MET A 274 -2.29 -20.94 -13.37
C MET A 274 -3.14 -19.71 -13.71
N LEU A 275 -2.79 -18.96 -14.76
CA LEU A 275 -3.57 -17.79 -15.18
C LEU A 275 -5.01 -18.15 -15.56
N ARG A 276 -5.22 -19.27 -16.26
CA ARG A 276 -6.58 -19.74 -16.60
C ARG A 276 -7.42 -20.00 -15.35
N ILE A 277 -6.86 -20.74 -14.38
CA ILE A 277 -7.53 -21.05 -13.11
C ILE A 277 -7.75 -19.76 -12.31
N TYR A 278 -6.78 -18.85 -12.30
CA TYR A 278 -6.90 -17.55 -11.64
C TYR A 278 -8.06 -16.74 -12.23
N CYS A 279 -8.23 -16.72 -13.56
CA CYS A 279 -9.35 -16.02 -14.20
C CYS A 279 -10.71 -16.62 -13.79
N GLU A 280 -10.81 -17.94 -13.67
CA GLU A 280 -12.03 -18.61 -13.18
C GLU A 280 -12.34 -18.19 -11.73
N GLY A 281 -11.32 -18.21 -10.85
CA GLY A 281 -11.46 -17.73 -9.46
C GLY A 281 -11.82 -16.25 -9.37
N MET A 282 -11.20 -15.40 -10.19
CA MET A 282 -11.50 -13.97 -10.24
C MET A 282 -12.97 -13.70 -10.58
N HIS A 283 -13.53 -14.47 -11.52
CA HIS A 283 -14.94 -14.35 -11.92
C HIS A 283 -15.92 -14.98 -10.92
N SER A 284 -15.50 -15.96 -10.11
CA SER A 284 -16.36 -16.51 -9.04
C SER A 284 -16.60 -15.50 -7.93
N ASN A 285 -15.67 -14.55 -7.76
CA ASN A 285 -15.67 -13.56 -6.69
C ASN A 285 -15.65 -14.20 -5.28
N GLU A 286 -15.20 -15.45 -5.18
CA GLU A 286 -14.92 -16.12 -3.91
C GLU A 286 -13.53 -15.70 -3.39
N PRO A 287 -13.33 -15.52 -2.07
CA PRO A 287 -12.06 -15.04 -1.53
C PRO A 287 -10.89 -15.98 -1.87
N VAL A 288 -9.72 -15.45 -2.26
CA VAL A 288 -8.59 -16.28 -2.72
C VAL A 288 -8.11 -17.37 -1.75
N HIS A 289 -8.33 -17.19 -0.44
CA HIS A 289 -7.95 -18.20 0.55
C HIS A 289 -8.76 -19.49 0.44
N THR A 290 -9.95 -19.46 -0.19
CA THR A 290 -10.82 -20.62 -0.38
C THR A 290 -10.53 -21.38 -1.67
N TRP A 291 -9.68 -20.83 -2.55
CA TRP A 291 -9.40 -21.45 -3.84
C TRP A 291 -8.53 -22.69 -3.67
N ASP A 292 -8.88 -23.73 -4.42
CA ASP A 292 -8.11 -24.95 -4.46
C ASP A 292 -6.79 -24.75 -5.23
N VAL A 293 -5.78 -25.50 -4.82
CA VAL A 293 -4.55 -25.69 -5.57
C VAL A 293 -4.69 -27.01 -6.33
N PRO A 294 -4.35 -27.07 -7.64
CA PRO A 294 -4.43 -28.32 -8.39
C PRO A 294 -3.63 -29.43 -7.71
N SER A 295 -4.30 -30.52 -7.33
CA SER A 295 -3.64 -31.77 -6.89
C SER A 295 -3.03 -32.53 -8.05
#